data_AF-A0AAD7P5Q9-F1
#
_entry.id   AF-A0AAD7P5Q9-F1
#
_cell.length_a   1.000
_cell.length_b   1.000
_cell.length_c   1.000
_cell.angle_alpha   90.00
_cell.angle_beta   90.00
_cell.angle_gamma   90.00
#
_symmetry.space_group_name_H-M   'P 1'
#
loop_
_entity.id
_entity.type
_entity.pdbx_description
1 polymer ?
#
loop_
_entity_poly.entity_id
_entity_poly.type
_entity_poly.pdbx_seq_one_letter_code
_entity_poly.pdbx_strand_id
1 'polypeptide(L)'
;MALQGKVETEVEIKVPDDKFYNIFSKQAHHVPTASPNHVEAVHVHEGDWETDGSIKSVTMIGLEGDVLQEFKAMKIVLHANPKGEGSSLVKVSIEYEKITEEIPTPNNYLDFMVNVIKDESYLCKNS
;
A
#
# COMPACT_ATOMS: atom_id res chain seq x y z
N MET A 1 13.05 17.32 15.87
CA MET A 1 12.01 16.26 15.75
C MET A 1 12.49 15.28 14.67
N ALA A 2 11.82 14.13 14.47
CA ALA A 2 12.31 13.12 13.53
C ALA A 2 11.89 13.47 12.09
N LEU A 3 12.87 13.59 11.18
CA LEU A 3 12.63 13.73 9.74
C LEU A 3 12.14 12.42 9.12
N GLN A 4 12.48 11.29 9.73
CA GLN A 4 12.02 9.96 9.35
C GLN A 4 10.92 9.48 10.29
N GLY A 5 9.94 8.76 9.75
CA GLY A 5 8.87 8.19 10.53
C GLY A 5 8.16 7.05 9.82
N LYS A 6 7.26 6.40 10.55
CA LYS A 6 6.39 5.36 10.04
C LYS A 6 4.97 5.60 10.54
N VAL A 7 3.99 5.54 9.64
CA VAL A 7 2.57 5.47 9.98
C VAL A 7 2.01 4.14 9.49
N GLU A 8 1.10 3.53 10.24
CA GLU A 8 0.51 2.25 9.89
C GLU A 8 -0.96 2.19 10.28
N THR A 9 -1.74 1.44 9.51
CA THR A 9 -3.16 1.17 9.79
C THR A 9 -3.52 -0.23 9.30
N GLU A 10 -4.63 -0.76 9.80
CA GLU A 10 -5.14 -2.08 9.47
C GLU A 10 -6.57 -1.97 8.97
N VAL A 11 -6.85 -2.57 7.82
CA VAL A 11 -8.18 -2.61 7.22
C VAL A 11 -8.63 -4.06 7.09
N GLU A 12 -9.82 -4.35 7.60
CA GLU A 12 -10.45 -5.65 7.39
C GLU A 12 -11.24 -5.63 6.06
N ILE A 13 -10.94 -6.60 5.21
CA ILE A 13 -11.68 -6.85 3.97
C ILE A 13 -12.33 -8.22 4.03
N LYS A 14 -13.56 -8.33 3.52
CA LYS A 14 -14.27 -9.62 3.39
C LYS A 14 -13.94 -10.28 2.05
N VAL A 15 -12.65 -10.45 1.80
CA VAL A 15 -12.07 -11.05 0.61
C VAL A 15 -10.87 -11.88 1.09
N PRO A 16 -10.66 -13.11 0.58
CA PRO A 16 -9.47 -13.90 0.88
C PRO A 16 -8.18 -13.18 0.45
N ASP A 17 -7.09 -13.37 1.17
CA ASP A 17 -5.83 -12.64 0.96
C ASP A 17 -5.18 -13.03 -0.36
N ASP A 18 -5.29 -14.30 -0.77
CA ASP A 18 -4.93 -14.76 -2.12
C ASP A 18 -5.66 -14.00 -3.22
N LYS A 19 -6.99 -13.85 -3.09
CA LYS A 19 -7.81 -13.17 -4.11
C LYS A 19 -7.48 -11.68 -4.15
N PHE A 20 -7.36 -11.05 -2.98
CA PHE A 20 -6.99 -9.64 -2.86
C PHE A 20 -5.59 -9.38 -3.42
N TYR A 21 -4.60 -10.16 -3.01
CA TYR A 21 -3.22 -10.04 -3.49
C TYR A 21 -3.12 -10.22 -5.01
N ASN A 22 -3.77 -11.22 -5.57
CA ASN A 22 -3.74 -11.48 -7.02
C ASN A 22 -4.34 -10.33 -7.83
N ILE A 23 -5.40 -9.69 -7.31
CA ILE A 23 -6.00 -8.51 -7.95
C ILE A 23 -5.09 -7.30 -7.77
N PHE A 24 -4.66 -7.04 -6.54
CA PHE A 24 -3.83 -5.88 -6.22
C PHE A 24 -2.48 -5.93 -6.92
N SER A 25 -1.83 -7.09 -7.02
CA SER A 25 -0.57 -7.27 -7.77
C SER A 25 -0.78 -7.02 -9.27
N LYS A 26 -1.84 -7.58 -9.87
CA LYS A 26 -2.19 -7.33 -11.28
C LYS A 26 -2.50 -5.86 -11.55
N GLN A 27 -3.19 -5.19 -10.63
CA GLN A 27 -3.54 -3.76 -10.73
C GLN A 27 -2.44 -2.84 -10.21
N ALA A 28 -1.43 -3.34 -9.50
CA ALA A 28 -0.35 -2.51 -8.93
C ALA A 28 0.43 -1.77 -10.02
N HIS A 29 0.57 -2.39 -11.20
CA HIS A 29 1.16 -1.74 -12.38
C HIS A 29 0.31 -0.59 -12.95
N HIS A 30 -0.99 -0.54 -12.61
CA HIS A 30 -1.92 0.53 -12.97
C HIS A 30 -2.08 1.59 -11.87
N VAL A 31 -1.55 1.38 -10.66
CA VAL A 31 -1.62 2.34 -9.56
C VAL A 31 -1.10 3.75 -9.92
N PRO A 32 0.04 3.92 -10.64
CA PRO A 32 0.43 5.25 -11.11
C PRO A 32 -0.59 5.85 -12.10
N THR A 33 -1.40 5.03 -12.78
CA THR A 33 -2.51 5.51 -13.65
C THR A 33 -3.77 5.89 -12.87
N ALA A 34 -4.01 5.27 -11.71
CA ALA A 34 -5.13 5.62 -10.82
C ALA A 34 -4.87 6.90 -10.02
N SER A 35 -3.60 7.24 -9.78
CA SER A 35 -3.20 8.51 -9.15
C SER A 35 -2.02 9.16 -9.90
N PRO A 36 -2.25 9.63 -11.14
CA PRO A 36 -1.19 10.15 -12.02
C PRO A 36 -0.61 11.49 -11.54
N ASN A 37 -1.27 12.16 -10.58
CA ASN A 37 -0.81 13.43 -10.03
C ASN A 37 0.07 13.28 -8.77
N HIS A 38 0.31 12.06 -8.26
CA HIS A 38 1.06 11.88 -7.00
C HIS A 38 2.17 10.82 -7.07
N VAL A 39 2.12 9.87 -8.01
CA VAL A 39 3.09 8.77 -8.09
C VAL A 39 3.46 8.51 -9.55
N GLU A 40 4.67 8.88 -9.96
CA GLU A 40 5.16 8.69 -11.34
C GLU A 40 5.77 7.30 -11.56
N ALA A 41 6.43 6.75 -10.54
CA ALA A 41 7.07 5.44 -10.61
C ALA A 41 6.90 4.66 -9.31
N VAL A 42 6.37 3.43 -9.43
CA VAL A 42 6.26 2.46 -8.33
C VAL A 42 7.16 1.28 -8.64
N HIS A 43 8.14 1.00 -7.78
CA HIS A 43 8.78 -0.31 -7.78
C HIS A 43 8.01 -1.23 -6.84
N VAL A 44 7.36 -2.25 -7.41
CA VAL A 44 6.70 -3.30 -6.65
C VAL A 44 7.73 -4.37 -6.30
N HIS A 45 8.08 -4.50 -5.02
CA HIS A 45 8.80 -5.65 -4.51
C HIS A 45 7.78 -6.65 -3.95
N GLU A 46 7.70 -7.82 -4.59
CA GLU A 46 6.89 -8.95 -4.14
C GLU A 46 7.70 -9.77 -3.11
N GLY A 47 7.14 -9.97 -1.91
CA GLY A 47 7.73 -10.83 -0.88
C GLY A 47 7.72 -12.33 -1.25
N ASP A 48 8.46 -13.13 -0.47
CA ASP A 48 8.70 -14.56 -0.72
C ASP A 48 7.40 -15.38 -0.90
N TRP A 49 7.22 -15.93 -2.10
CA TRP A 49 5.94 -16.36 -2.70
C TRP A 49 5.74 -17.88 -2.74
N GLU A 50 6.68 -18.68 -2.22
CA GLU A 50 6.70 -20.12 -2.47
C GLU A 50 6.24 -21.01 -1.31
N THR A 51 5.80 -20.46 -0.17
CA THR A 51 5.38 -21.29 0.98
C THR A 51 3.94 -21.03 1.40
N ASP A 52 3.16 -22.10 1.56
CA ASP A 52 1.84 -22.06 2.19
C ASP A 52 2.00 -21.52 3.63
N GLY A 53 1.40 -20.37 3.92
CA GLY A 53 1.63 -19.60 5.16
C GLY A 53 2.60 -18.41 5.05
N SER A 54 3.16 -18.12 3.87
CA SER A 54 3.97 -16.92 3.64
C SER A 54 3.14 -15.64 3.71
N ILE A 55 3.69 -14.62 4.38
CA ILE A 55 3.10 -13.28 4.45
C ILE A 55 3.15 -12.64 3.07
N LYS A 56 1.98 -12.50 2.43
CA LYS A 56 1.83 -11.80 1.16
C LYS A 56 2.04 -10.31 1.39
N SER A 57 3.19 -9.82 0.97
CA SER A 57 3.60 -8.42 1.13
C SER A 57 3.88 -7.76 -0.22
N VAL A 58 3.31 -6.58 -0.41
CA VAL A 58 3.57 -5.71 -1.57
C VAL A 58 4.27 -4.48 -1.04
N THR A 59 5.52 -4.28 -1.45
CA THR A 59 6.26 -3.05 -1.13
C THR A 59 6.30 -2.16 -2.37
N MET A 60 5.87 -0.91 -2.22
CA MET A 60 5.88 0.12 -3.24
C MET A 60 6.85 1.21 -2.81
N ILE A 61 7.85 1.48 -3.64
CA ILE A 61 8.80 2.58 -3.40
C ILE A 61 8.47 3.69 -4.39
N GLY A 62 8.18 4.88 -3.87
CA GLY A 62 8.03 6.09 -4.69
C GLY A 62 9.41 6.57 -5.10
N LEU A 63 9.72 6.46 -6.39
CA LEU A 63 11.03 6.84 -6.93
C LEU A 63 11.02 8.17 -7.67
N GLU A 64 9.84 8.65 -8.12
CA GLU A 64 9.64 9.84 -8.96
C GLU A 64 8.22 10.43 -8.73
N GLY A 65 8.05 11.74 -8.94
CA GLY A 65 6.76 12.46 -8.82
C GLY A 65 6.71 13.53 -7.71
N ASP A 66 5.54 14.18 -7.54
CA ASP A 66 5.30 15.21 -6.52
C ASP A 66 5.61 14.74 -5.08
N VAL A 67 5.47 13.44 -4.80
CA VAL A 67 5.90 12.84 -3.52
C VAL A 67 7.36 13.13 -3.18
N LEU A 68 8.26 13.21 -4.17
CA LEU A 68 9.67 13.52 -3.95
C LEU A 68 9.95 15.02 -3.72
N GLN A 69 8.97 15.89 -3.96
CA GLN A 69 9.08 17.31 -3.63
C GLN A 69 8.86 17.58 -2.14
N GLU A 70 8.19 16.68 -1.43
CA GLU A 70 7.87 16.79 0.00
C GLU A 70 8.69 15.78 0.84
N PHE A 71 8.94 14.58 0.30
CA PHE A 71 9.61 13.47 0.99
C PHE A 71 10.88 13.04 0.22
N LYS A 72 12.00 12.91 0.91
CA LYS A 72 13.25 12.35 0.32
C LYS A 72 13.09 10.89 -0.09
N ALA A 73 12.29 10.15 0.68
CA ALA A 73 11.97 8.77 0.40
C ALA A 73 10.58 8.45 0.95
N MET A 74 9.79 7.70 0.19
CA MET A 74 8.52 7.14 0.64
C MET A 74 8.45 5.67 0.23
N LYS A 75 8.19 4.81 1.20
CA LYS A 75 8.03 3.37 1.02
C LYS A 75 6.70 2.94 1.66
N ILE A 76 5.82 2.41 0.84
CA ILE A 76 4.52 1.90 1.24
C ILE A 76 4.62 0.38 1.27
N VAL A 77 4.16 -0.25 2.35
CA VAL A 77 4.20 -1.69 2.56
C VAL A 77 2.79 -2.16 2.90
N LEU A 78 2.27 -3.07 2.09
CA LEU A 78 0.94 -3.67 2.25
C LEU A 78 1.13 -5.14 2.63
N HIS A 79 0.66 -5.53 3.80
CA HIS A 79 0.69 -6.92 4.26
C HIS A 79 -0.73 -7.45 4.37
N ALA A 80 -1.11 -8.39 3.51
CA ALA A 80 -2.38 -9.09 3.63
C ALA A 80 -2.21 -10.34 4.49
N ASN A 81 -3.03 -10.47 5.53
CA ASN A 81 -3.04 -11.64 6.40
C ASN A 81 -4.43 -12.26 6.41
N PRO A 82 -4.56 -13.61 6.38
CA PRO A 82 -5.85 -14.26 6.54
C PRO A 82 -6.47 -13.91 7.89
N LYS A 83 -7.77 -13.59 7.89
CA LYS A 83 -8.55 -13.32 9.10
C LYS A 83 -9.85 -14.09 9.02
N GLY A 84 -9.87 -15.33 9.53
CA GLY A 84 -11.06 -16.20 9.47
C GLY A 84 -11.40 -16.67 8.05
N GLU A 85 -12.54 -17.34 7.90
CA GLU A 85 -12.95 -17.93 6.61
C GLU A 85 -13.44 -16.84 5.65
N GLY A 86 -12.69 -16.62 4.56
CA GLY A 86 -13.09 -15.73 3.47
C GLY A 86 -12.85 -14.23 3.72
N SER A 87 -12.19 -13.86 4.82
CA SER A 87 -11.80 -12.48 5.12
C SER A 87 -10.31 -12.35 5.42
N SER A 88 -9.80 -11.14 5.26
CA SER A 88 -8.39 -10.82 5.42
C SER A 88 -8.21 -9.47 6.08
N LEU A 89 -7.12 -9.35 6.83
CA LEU A 89 -6.66 -8.12 7.44
C LEU A 89 -5.47 -7.60 6.64
N VAL A 90 -5.66 -6.46 5.97
CA VAL A 90 -4.61 -5.79 5.21
C VAL A 90 -4.02 -4.69 6.08
N LYS A 91 -2.75 -4.85 6.44
CA LYS A 91 -1.97 -3.85 7.14
C LYS A 91 -1.24 -2.97 6.13
N VAL A 92 -1.52 -1.67 6.17
CA VAL A 92 -0.86 -0.65 5.35
C VAL A 92 0.16 0.06 6.22
N SER A 93 1.41 0.15 5.78
CA SER A 93 2.47 0.89 6.46
C SER A 93 3.14 1.85 5.49
N ILE A 94 3.35 3.10 5.88
CA ILE A 94 4.06 4.10 5.09
C ILE A 94 5.28 4.54 5.90
N GLU A 95 6.45 4.13 5.44
CA GLU A 95 7.75 4.58 5.91
C GLU A 95 8.14 5.79 5.06
N TYR A 96 8.48 6.90 5.70
CA TYR A 96 8.77 8.15 5.00
C TYR A 96 9.97 8.86 5.61
N GLU A 97 10.65 9.64 4.76
CA GLU A 97 11.68 10.58 5.14
C GLU A 97 11.31 11.96 4.58
N LYS A 98 11.05 12.92 5.46
CA LYS A 98 10.71 14.31 5.11
C LYS A 98 11.96 15.05 4.65
N ILE A 99 11.77 16.02 3.75
CA ILE A 99 12.84 16.94 3.38
C ILE A 99 13.10 17.94 4.51
N THR A 100 12.04 18.46 5.14
CA THR A 100 12.11 19.40 6.27
C THR A 100 11.08 19.05 7.36
N GLU A 101 11.23 19.63 8.55
CA GLU A 101 10.31 19.39 9.68
C GLU A 101 8.92 20.01 9.48
N GLU A 102 8.77 20.95 8.55
CA GLU A 102 7.52 21.64 8.23
C GLU A 102 6.53 20.77 7.44
N ILE A 103 7.03 19.75 6.74
CA ILE A 103 6.22 18.81 5.98
C ILE A 103 5.33 18.01 6.95
N PRO A 104 4.00 17.96 6.76
CA PRO A 104 3.12 17.20 7.61
C PRO A 104 3.35 15.70 7.47
N THR A 105 2.88 14.94 8.46
CA THR A 105 2.88 13.47 8.39
C THR A 105 1.95 13.01 7.25
N PRO A 106 2.32 11.99 6.44
CA PRO A 106 1.56 11.56 5.27
C PRO A 106 0.28 10.75 5.61
N ASN A 107 -0.53 11.22 6.56
CA ASN A 107 -1.79 10.58 6.94
C ASN A 107 -2.81 10.58 5.79
N ASN A 108 -2.79 11.61 4.94
CA ASN A 108 -3.67 11.69 3.77
C ASN A 108 -3.38 10.55 2.78
N TYR A 109 -2.10 10.20 2.59
CA TYR A 109 -1.71 9.05 1.75
C TYR A 109 -2.15 7.73 2.37
N LEU A 110 -2.11 7.60 3.70
CA LEU A 110 -2.60 6.42 4.40
C LEU A 110 -4.11 6.23 4.19
N ASP A 111 -4.91 7.30 4.32
CA ASP A 111 -6.36 7.26 4.07
C ASP A 111 -6.68 6.94 2.61
N PHE A 112 -5.93 7.54 1.67
CA PHE A 112 -6.04 7.24 0.25
C PHE A 112 -5.82 5.74 -0.03
N MET A 113 -4.75 5.16 0.50
CA MET A 113 -4.47 3.72 0.35
C MET A 113 -5.58 2.86 0.94
N VAL A 114 -6.12 3.23 2.11
CA VAL A 114 -7.26 2.55 2.73
C VAL A 114 -8.48 2.57 1.81
N ASN A 115 -8.77 3.70 1.17
CA ASN A 115 -9.90 3.83 0.25
C ASN A 115 -9.70 2.99 -1.01
N VAL A 116 -8.49 2.99 -1.59
CA VAL A 116 -8.14 2.11 -2.73
C VAL A 116 -8.34 0.65 -2.37
N ILE A 117 -7.84 0.20 -1.21
CA ILE A 117 -7.99 -1.20 -0.76
C ILE A 117 -9.48 -1.56 -0.60
N LYS A 118 -10.29 -0.66 -0.04
CA LYS A 118 -11.73 -0.88 0.10
C LYS A 118 -12.43 -0.97 -1.25
N ASP A 119 -12.12 -0.08 -2.18
CA ASP A 119 -12.70 -0.07 -3.52
C ASP A 119 -12.36 -1.36 -4.28
N GLU A 120 -11.08 -1.73 -4.31
CA GLU A 120 -10.60 -2.99 -4.89
C GLU A 120 -11.27 -4.22 -4.24
N SER A 121 -11.43 -4.20 -2.91
CA SER A 121 -12.14 -5.27 -2.19
C SER A 121 -13.63 -5.35 -2.57
N TYR A 122 -14.25 -4.22 -2.92
CA TYR A 122 -15.64 -4.16 -3.36
C TYR A 122 -15.79 -4.72 -4.77
N LEU A 123 -14.90 -4.34 -5.69
CA LEU A 123 -14.83 -4.89 -7.05
C LEU A 123 -14.64 -6.42 -7.03
N CYS A 124 -13.81 -6.92 -6.11
CA CYS A 124 -13.55 -8.34 -5.93
C CYS A 124 -14.76 -9.15 -5.45
N LYS A 125 -15.70 -8.54 -4.72
CA LYS A 125 -16.95 -9.21 -4.31
C LYS A 125 -17.98 -9.29 -5.44
N ASN A 126 -17.88 -8.38 -6.40
CA ASN A 126 -18.88 -8.19 -7.45
C ASN A 126 -18.42 -8.71 -8.83
N SER A 127 -17.25 -9.38 -8.87
CA SER A 127 -16.69 -10.10 -10.01
C SER A 127 -16.54 -11.59 -9.72
#